data_AF-A0A9D4YU14-F1
#
_entry.id   AF-A0A9D4YU14-F1
#
_cell.length_a   1.000
_cell.length_b   1.000
_cell.length_c   1.000
_cell.angle_alpha   90.00
_cell.angle_beta   90.00
_cell.angle_gamma   90.00
#
_symmetry.space_group_name_H-M   'P 1'
#
loop_
_entity.id
_entity.type
_entity.pdbx_description
1 polymer ?
#
loop_
_entity_poly.entity_id
_entity_poly.type
_entity_poly.pdbx_seq_one_letter_code
_entity_poly.pdbx_strand_id
1 'polypeptide(L)'
;MTQPGPPATALEQRKRSPDAPVWGQVVVGPPGAGKTTYCAGMQQFLTLAGRRVAVINLDPANDAVLPYTPAVDIGELVSLEGVQQELGLGPNGGLVYCLEYLEQNLDWLAERLAPLEAEGCYLLFDLPGQVELFTLHSSLRRILEVLTRRWQYRLTTVQLVDAHLCSDPAKYLSALLLSLSTMLHLELPQVNVLSKMDLIQQYGELAFSLDFYLQAQGLSHLAEAMEGSFPPRFRRMTEELCEVIEDFGLLSFQPLAIEDRDSVRHLVASIDKSNGFVFAGLAKAGQPAPEMQYSAGLTEDSSDLWDQMRERYIDRDLQVQERQPCVVGLQQEPQAGAAEVQEPQQAKQQAQQAQPTLDQQQQHQQPATAEEMQQQQRGAGL
;
A
#
# COMPACT_ATOMS: atom_id res chain seq x y z
N MET A 1 43.73 -3.83 36.80
CA MET A 1 42.40 -3.53 37.35
C MET A 1 41.59 -2.91 36.23
N THR A 2 40.91 -3.73 35.45
CA THR A 2 39.97 -3.31 34.42
C THR A 2 38.76 -2.70 35.12
N GLN A 3 38.50 -1.42 34.84
CA GLN A 3 37.27 -0.75 35.28
C GLN A 3 36.06 -1.56 34.79
N PRO A 4 35.04 -1.80 35.63
CA PRO A 4 33.80 -2.40 35.15
C PRO A 4 33.20 -1.45 34.11
N GLY A 5 32.76 -2.00 32.98
CA GLY A 5 32.07 -1.24 31.93
C GLY A 5 30.81 -0.55 32.48
N PRO A 6 30.28 0.47 31.78
CA PRO A 6 29.06 1.14 32.19
C PRO A 6 27.93 0.11 32.41
N PRO A 7 27.06 0.30 33.42
CA PRO A 7 25.97 -0.61 33.66
C PRO A 7 25.05 -0.66 32.45
N ALA A 8 24.65 -1.88 32.08
CA ALA A 8 23.63 -2.17 31.07
C ALA A 8 22.41 -1.25 31.25
N THR A 9 22.02 -0.51 30.21
CA THR A 9 20.83 0.36 30.21
C THR A 9 19.56 -0.45 30.52
N ALA A 10 18.51 0.18 31.06
CA ALA A 10 17.25 -0.49 31.40
C ALA A 10 16.65 -1.30 30.22
N LEU A 11 16.86 -0.83 28.98
CA LEU A 11 16.65 -1.53 27.72
C LEU A 11 17.30 -2.94 27.61
N GLU A 12 18.53 -3.12 28.09
CA GLU A 12 19.25 -4.42 28.02
C GLU A 12 18.68 -5.46 29.00
N GLN A 13 17.99 -5.00 30.04
CA GLN A 13 17.42 -5.86 31.09
C GLN A 13 15.94 -6.22 30.82
N ARG A 14 15.28 -5.53 29.88
CA ARG A 14 13.87 -5.76 29.53
C ARG A 14 13.69 -6.99 28.64
N LYS A 15 13.88 -8.18 29.21
CA LYS A 15 13.62 -9.46 28.56
C LYS A 15 12.35 -10.07 29.16
N ARG A 16 11.25 -10.09 28.40
CA ARG A 16 9.96 -10.60 28.87
C ARG A 16 9.91 -12.12 28.78
N SER A 17 9.19 -12.78 29.71
CA SER A 17 8.96 -14.22 29.63
C SER A 17 8.02 -14.56 28.47
N PRO A 18 8.22 -15.69 27.78
CA PRO A 18 7.35 -16.12 26.66
C PRO A 18 5.90 -16.38 27.06
N ASP A 19 5.61 -16.51 28.35
CA ASP A 19 4.32 -16.98 28.89
C ASP A 19 3.23 -15.91 28.90
N ALA A 20 3.58 -14.63 28.66
CA ALA A 20 2.63 -13.53 28.56
C ALA A 20 3.01 -12.57 27.42
N PRO A 21 2.87 -13.00 26.15
CA PRO A 21 3.21 -12.18 25.00
C PRO A 21 2.22 -11.02 24.85
N VAL A 22 2.70 -9.94 24.25
CA VAL A 22 1.88 -8.78 23.85
C VAL A 22 1.57 -8.94 22.38
N TRP A 23 0.32 -8.72 22.00
CA TRP A 23 -0.10 -8.79 20.60
C TRP A 23 -0.36 -7.41 20.04
N GLY A 24 -0.14 -7.27 18.74
CA GLY A 24 -0.42 -6.02 18.07
C GLY A 24 -0.34 -6.08 16.56
N GLN A 25 -0.62 -4.94 15.96
CA GLN A 25 -0.55 -4.72 14.52
C GLN A 25 0.39 -3.57 14.23
N VAL A 26 1.17 -3.71 13.17
CA VAL A 26 2.00 -2.64 12.62
C VAL A 26 1.38 -2.21 11.31
N VAL A 27 0.80 -1.02 11.27
CA VAL A 27 0.04 -0.54 10.12
C VAL A 27 0.98 0.22 9.20
N VAL A 28 1.13 -0.27 7.98
CA VAL A 28 2.02 0.28 6.94
C VAL A 28 1.25 0.44 5.63
N GLY A 29 1.80 1.24 4.73
CA GLY A 29 1.20 1.52 3.44
C GLY A 29 1.53 2.92 2.94
N PRO A 30 1.46 3.13 1.61
CA PRO A 30 1.77 4.42 1.01
C PRO A 30 0.87 5.55 1.54
N PRO A 31 1.23 6.83 1.27
CA PRO A 31 0.39 7.96 1.63
C PRO A 31 -0.99 7.82 0.97
N GLY A 32 -2.03 8.18 1.71
CA GLY A 32 -3.41 8.08 1.21
C GLY A 32 -4.04 6.68 1.27
N ALA A 33 -3.31 5.61 1.61
CA ALA A 33 -3.88 4.26 1.74
C ALA A 33 -4.89 4.11 2.89
N GLY A 34 -4.97 5.08 3.81
CA GLY A 34 -5.95 5.12 4.89
C GLY A 34 -5.48 4.52 6.24
N LYS A 35 -4.17 4.55 6.55
CA LYS A 35 -3.59 4.00 7.79
C LYS A 35 -4.21 4.57 9.07
N THR A 36 -4.23 5.89 9.22
CA THR A 36 -4.80 6.55 10.40
C THR A 36 -6.31 6.32 10.52
N THR A 37 -7.03 6.30 9.40
CA THR A 37 -8.46 5.93 9.35
C THR A 37 -8.69 4.49 9.77
N TYR A 38 -7.83 3.57 9.30
CA TYR A 38 -7.83 2.17 9.70
C TYR A 38 -7.60 2.03 11.21
N CYS A 39 -6.60 2.71 11.77
CA CYS A 39 -6.32 2.70 13.20
C CYS A 39 -7.52 3.18 14.03
N ALA A 40 -8.21 4.25 13.62
CA ALA A 40 -9.43 4.73 14.25
C ALA A 40 -10.55 3.67 14.24
N GLY A 41 -10.88 3.16 13.04
CA GLY A 41 -11.98 2.19 12.88
C GLY A 41 -11.68 0.86 13.57
N MET A 42 -10.42 0.39 13.51
CA MET A 42 -9.98 -0.83 14.15
C MET A 42 -10.00 -0.71 15.67
N GLN A 43 -9.58 0.43 16.24
CA GLN A 43 -9.68 0.70 17.67
C GLN A 43 -11.15 0.62 18.14
N GLN A 44 -12.05 1.28 17.43
CA GLN A 44 -13.48 1.27 17.75
C GLN A 44 -14.06 -0.15 17.66
N PHE A 45 -13.79 -0.86 16.57
CA PHE A 45 -14.28 -2.22 16.34
C PHE A 45 -13.82 -3.19 17.42
N LEU A 46 -12.52 -3.20 17.74
CA LEU A 46 -11.95 -4.10 18.73
C LEU A 46 -12.43 -3.76 20.15
N THR A 47 -12.60 -2.47 20.46
CA THR A 47 -13.16 -2.03 21.75
C THR A 47 -14.59 -2.49 21.92
N LEU A 48 -15.43 -2.37 20.87
CA LEU A 48 -16.79 -2.89 20.86
C LEU A 48 -16.85 -4.42 20.94
N ALA A 49 -15.84 -5.11 20.41
CA ALA A 49 -15.66 -6.55 20.56
C ALA A 49 -15.15 -6.96 21.97
N GLY A 50 -14.98 -6.00 22.90
CA GLY A 50 -14.56 -6.23 24.28
C GLY A 50 -13.05 -6.31 24.48
N ARG A 51 -12.23 -6.04 23.45
CA ARG A 51 -10.78 -6.04 23.57
C ARG A 51 -10.28 -4.68 24.04
N ARG A 52 -9.32 -4.68 24.96
CA ARG A 52 -8.60 -3.47 25.34
C ARG A 52 -7.59 -3.14 24.25
N VAL A 53 -7.70 -1.97 23.63
CA VAL A 53 -6.83 -1.57 22.51
C VAL A 53 -6.20 -0.22 22.78
N ALA A 54 -4.90 -0.11 22.51
CA ALA A 54 -4.15 1.13 22.57
C ALA A 54 -3.54 1.44 21.21
N VAL A 55 -3.74 2.65 20.71
CA VAL A 55 -3.13 3.13 19.47
C VAL A 55 -1.86 3.91 19.81
N ILE A 56 -0.78 3.59 19.11
CA ILE A 56 0.54 4.19 19.24
C ILE A 56 0.83 4.92 17.93
N ASN A 57 0.79 6.25 17.97
CA ASN A 57 1.13 7.07 16.82
C ASN A 57 2.65 7.21 16.73
N LEU A 58 3.25 6.63 15.68
CA LEU A 58 4.66 6.80 15.34
C LEU A 58 4.85 7.62 14.06
N ASP A 59 3.79 8.24 13.52
CA ASP A 59 3.89 9.21 12.43
C ASP A 59 4.03 10.65 12.98
N PRO A 60 5.22 11.27 12.88
CA PRO A 60 5.44 12.64 13.35
C PRO A 60 4.92 13.70 12.36
N ALA A 61 4.44 13.31 11.17
CA ALA A 61 3.80 14.20 10.21
C ALA A 61 2.27 14.24 10.33
N ASN A 62 1.67 13.45 11.23
CA ASN A 62 0.23 13.51 11.45
C ASN A 62 -0.17 14.86 12.04
N ASP A 63 -1.29 15.41 11.56
CA ASP A 63 -1.86 16.65 12.07
C ASP A 63 -2.28 16.50 13.54
N ALA A 64 -2.31 17.61 14.26
CA ALA A 64 -2.72 17.65 15.67
C ALA A 64 -4.17 17.15 15.90
N VAL A 65 -5.00 17.07 14.85
CA VAL A 65 -6.37 16.56 14.92
C VAL A 65 -6.41 15.14 14.37
N LEU A 66 -6.06 14.18 15.21
CA LEU A 66 -6.22 12.77 14.92
C LEU A 66 -7.68 12.32 15.10
N PRO A 67 -8.18 11.37 14.29
CA PRO A 67 -9.52 10.80 14.42
C PRO A 67 -9.66 9.86 15.64
N TYR A 68 -8.60 9.67 16.41
CA TYR A 68 -8.54 8.86 17.62
C TYR A 68 -7.67 9.55 18.68
N THR A 69 -7.75 9.06 19.92
CA THR A 69 -6.84 9.47 21.00
C THR A 69 -5.66 8.49 21.07
N PRO A 70 -4.45 8.88 20.66
CA PRO A 70 -3.27 8.02 20.81
C PRO A 70 -2.97 7.82 22.29
N ALA A 71 -2.63 6.58 22.67
CA ALA A 71 -2.13 6.27 24.00
C ALA A 71 -0.65 6.67 24.16
N VAL A 72 0.07 6.65 23.04
CA VAL A 72 1.46 7.10 22.93
C VAL A 72 1.60 7.84 21.60
N ASP A 73 2.20 9.02 21.64
CA ASP A 73 2.45 9.84 20.46
C ASP A 73 3.93 10.20 20.35
N ILE A 74 4.55 9.89 19.21
CA ILE A 74 5.95 10.27 18.91
C ILE A 74 6.15 11.79 18.96
N GLY A 75 5.10 12.59 18.71
CA GLY A 75 5.18 14.04 18.80
C GLY A 75 5.58 14.56 20.18
N GLU A 76 5.40 13.76 21.24
CA GLU A 76 5.86 14.08 22.60
C GLU A 76 7.38 13.89 22.79
N LEU A 77 8.01 13.07 21.93
CA LEU A 77 9.45 12.84 21.92
C LEU A 77 10.15 13.76 20.92
N VAL A 78 9.64 13.84 19.69
CA VAL A 78 10.24 14.59 18.59
C VAL A 78 9.15 15.07 17.63
N SER A 79 9.14 16.36 17.30
CA SER A 79 8.22 16.95 16.33
C SER A 79 8.91 17.17 15.00
N LEU A 80 8.21 16.88 13.89
CA LEU A 80 8.74 17.10 12.55
C LEU A 80 9.06 18.59 12.31
N GLU A 81 8.14 19.47 12.69
CA GLU A 81 8.31 20.92 12.53
C GLU A 81 9.56 21.45 13.27
N GLY A 82 9.79 20.99 14.50
CA GLY A 82 10.96 21.38 15.29
C GLY A 82 12.26 20.93 14.63
N VAL A 83 12.30 19.67 14.18
CA VAL A 83 13.45 19.11 13.45
C VAL A 83 13.76 19.88 12.17
N GLN A 84 12.73 20.24 11.39
CA GLN A 84 12.91 21.00 10.15
C GLN A 84 13.46 22.41 10.42
N GLN A 85 12.98 23.08 11.47
CA GLN A 85 13.44 24.42 11.82
C GLN A 85 14.85 24.43 12.40
N GLU A 86 15.19 23.48 13.28
CA GLU A 86 16.48 23.43 13.97
C GLU A 86 17.62 22.92 13.07
N LEU A 87 17.35 21.87 12.26
CA LEU A 87 18.38 21.21 11.45
C LEU A 87 18.35 21.62 9.98
N GLY A 88 17.39 22.45 9.56
CA GLY A 88 17.25 22.90 8.17
C GLY A 88 16.94 21.76 7.19
N LEU A 89 16.31 20.68 7.67
CA LEU A 89 15.99 19.51 6.87
C LEU A 89 14.68 19.70 6.08
N GLY A 90 14.61 19.12 4.88
CA GLY A 90 13.35 18.98 4.15
C GLY A 90 12.40 17.98 4.83
N PRO A 91 11.12 17.93 4.43
CA PRO A 91 10.09 17.12 5.10
C PRO A 91 10.47 15.62 5.18
N ASN A 92 10.91 15.02 4.08
CA ASN A 92 11.32 13.61 4.06
C ASN A 92 12.58 13.36 4.89
N GLY A 93 13.53 14.30 4.90
CA GLY A 93 14.74 14.20 5.72
C GLY A 93 14.43 14.33 7.21
N GLY A 94 13.49 15.20 7.57
CA GLY A 94 12.99 15.34 8.94
C GLY A 94 12.29 14.07 9.42
N LEU A 95 11.46 13.43 8.58
CA LEU A 95 10.79 12.16 8.91
C LEU A 95 11.79 11.04 9.21
N VAL A 96 12.82 10.91 8.37
CA VAL A 96 13.91 9.95 8.60
C VAL A 96 14.61 10.23 9.93
N TYR A 97 14.92 11.50 10.20
CA TYR A 97 15.56 11.90 11.45
C TYR A 97 14.70 11.59 12.67
N CYS A 98 13.39 11.87 12.64
CA CYS A 98 12.47 11.54 13.73
C CYS A 98 12.49 10.05 14.05
N LEU A 99 12.54 9.19 13.03
CA LEU A 99 12.57 7.74 13.21
C LEU A 99 13.93 7.27 13.75
N GLU A 100 15.03 7.82 13.27
CA GLU A 100 16.38 7.56 13.81
C GLU A 100 16.50 8.01 15.27
N TYR A 101 15.87 9.15 15.61
CA TYR A 101 15.82 9.66 16.97
C TYR A 101 15.00 8.74 17.88
N LEU A 102 13.86 8.24 17.42
CA LEU A 102 13.08 7.22 18.13
C LEU A 102 13.89 5.93 18.35
N GLU A 103 14.63 5.48 17.33
CA GLU A 103 15.48 4.28 17.43
C GLU A 103 16.54 4.43 18.53
N GLN A 104 17.14 5.61 18.67
CA GLN A 104 18.13 5.88 19.73
C GLN A 104 17.49 6.02 21.12
N ASN A 105 16.21 6.37 21.19
CA ASN A 105 15.48 6.64 22.43
C ASN A 105 14.38 5.60 22.69
N LEU A 106 14.64 4.32 22.38
CA LEU A 106 13.68 3.24 22.63
C LEU A 106 13.33 3.04 24.12
N ASP A 107 14.16 3.55 25.05
CA ASP A 107 13.84 3.58 26.49
C ASP A 107 12.55 4.39 26.73
N TRP A 108 12.40 5.54 26.07
CA TRP A 108 11.18 6.36 26.17
C TRP A 108 9.95 5.57 25.72
N LEU A 109 10.05 4.87 24.58
CA LEU A 109 8.94 4.06 24.07
C LEU A 109 8.63 2.90 25.04
N ALA A 110 9.65 2.29 25.63
CA ALA A 110 9.48 1.23 26.62
C ALA A 110 8.70 1.70 27.86
N GLU A 111 9.05 2.88 28.39
CA GLU A 111 8.38 3.48 29.55
C GLU A 111 6.91 3.78 29.25
N ARG A 112 6.61 4.31 28.05
CA ARG A 112 5.23 4.61 27.62
C ARG A 112 4.39 3.36 27.38
N LEU A 113 4.99 2.28 26.90
CA LEU A 113 4.28 1.02 26.64
C LEU A 113 4.08 0.16 27.90
N ALA A 114 4.95 0.26 28.91
CA ALA A 114 4.87 -0.51 30.15
C ALA A 114 3.49 -0.52 30.85
N PRO A 115 2.78 0.61 31.03
CA PRO A 115 1.44 0.59 31.64
C PRO A 115 0.41 -0.13 30.74
N LEU A 116 0.45 0.09 29.44
CA LEU A 116 -0.46 -0.55 28.47
C LEU A 116 -0.28 -2.07 28.44
N GLU A 117 0.96 -2.52 28.60
CA GLU A 117 1.30 -3.93 28.70
C GLU A 117 0.82 -4.58 29.99
N ALA A 118 0.94 -3.88 31.12
CA ALA A 118 0.46 -4.36 32.41
C ALA A 118 -1.07 -4.51 32.41
N GLU A 119 -1.74 -3.65 31.64
CA GLU A 119 -3.17 -3.67 31.39
C GLU A 119 -3.61 -4.77 30.40
N GLY A 120 -2.67 -5.42 29.70
CA GLY A 120 -2.96 -6.45 28.71
C GLY A 120 -3.59 -5.89 27.43
N CYS A 121 -3.27 -4.65 27.07
CA CYS A 121 -3.80 -4.01 25.86
C CYS A 121 -3.22 -4.65 24.58
N TYR A 122 -4.07 -4.75 23.56
CA TYR A 122 -3.68 -5.01 22.18
C TYR A 122 -3.14 -3.71 21.56
N LEU A 123 -1.96 -3.77 20.95
CA LEU A 123 -1.25 -2.57 20.48
C LEU A 123 -1.45 -2.36 18.97
N LEU A 124 -1.87 -1.16 18.56
CA LEU A 124 -1.94 -0.75 17.16
C LEU A 124 -0.89 0.34 16.89
N PHE A 125 0.11 0.05 16.07
CA PHE A 125 1.13 1.03 15.69
C PHE A 125 0.76 1.69 14.37
N ASP A 126 0.46 3.00 14.39
CA ASP A 126 0.29 3.81 13.18
C ASP A 126 1.66 4.33 12.75
N LEU A 127 2.15 3.89 11.59
CA LEU A 127 3.48 4.24 11.08
C LEU A 127 3.43 5.35 10.02
N PRO A 128 4.55 6.08 9.83
CA PRO A 128 4.63 7.11 8.81
C PRO A 128 4.27 6.62 7.41
N GLY A 129 3.59 7.47 6.64
CA GLY A 129 3.11 7.09 5.32
C GLY A 129 4.15 7.04 4.20
N GLN A 130 5.35 7.59 4.38
CA GLN A 130 6.36 7.59 3.33
C GLN A 130 6.93 6.19 3.10
N VAL A 131 6.91 5.75 1.84
CA VAL A 131 7.24 4.38 1.45
C VAL A 131 8.69 4.03 1.78
N GLU A 132 9.59 4.99 1.58
CA GLU A 132 11.03 4.81 1.75
C GLU A 132 11.41 4.46 3.20
N LEU A 133 10.58 4.83 4.17
CA LEU A 133 10.83 4.57 5.59
C LEU A 133 10.68 3.10 5.96
N PHE A 134 9.81 2.37 5.25
CA PHE A 134 9.54 0.96 5.52
C PHE A 134 10.01 0.00 4.41
N THR A 135 10.55 0.52 3.29
CA THR A 135 11.17 -0.30 2.23
C THR A 135 12.68 -0.17 2.11
N LEU A 136 13.25 1.00 2.46
CA LEU A 136 14.67 1.28 2.24
C LEU A 136 15.40 1.59 3.54
N HIS A 137 14.78 2.36 4.43
CA HIS A 137 15.41 2.76 5.67
C HIS A 137 15.42 1.60 6.68
N SER A 138 16.54 1.46 7.41
CA SER A 138 16.76 0.35 8.32
C SER A 138 16.31 0.62 9.76
N SER A 139 16.02 1.87 10.12
CA SER A 139 15.58 2.23 11.47
C SER A 139 14.28 1.56 11.85
N LEU A 140 13.28 1.57 10.97
CA LEU A 140 12.01 0.91 11.28
C LEU A 140 12.21 -0.58 11.55
N ARG A 141 12.96 -1.26 10.66
CA ARG A 141 13.31 -2.67 10.83
C ARG A 141 13.99 -2.91 12.18
N ARG A 142 14.99 -2.10 12.57
CA ARG A 142 15.69 -2.25 13.86
C ARG A 142 14.77 -2.02 15.06
N ILE A 143 13.87 -1.04 14.98
CA ILE A 143 12.84 -0.81 16.00
C ILE A 143 11.96 -2.06 16.14
N LEU A 144 11.42 -2.59 15.03
CA LEU A 144 10.57 -3.78 15.03
C LEU A 144 11.32 -5.03 15.51
N GLU A 145 12.61 -5.18 15.18
CA GLU A 145 13.47 -6.24 15.72
C GLU A 145 13.60 -6.15 17.24
N VAL A 146 13.68 -4.95 17.82
CA VAL A 146 13.67 -4.77 19.29
C VAL A 146 12.31 -5.17 19.86
N LEU A 147 11.20 -4.69 19.29
CA LEU A 147 9.84 -5.02 19.76
C LEU A 147 9.59 -6.54 19.75
N THR A 148 9.97 -7.21 18.68
CA THR A 148 9.69 -8.64 18.48
C THR A 148 10.71 -9.56 19.14
N ARG A 149 12.02 -9.31 18.97
CA ARG A 149 13.07 -10.22 19.49
C ARG A 149 13.45 -9.92 20.93
N ARG A 150 13.50 -8.65 21.35
CA ARG A 150 13.89 -8.29 22.73
C ARG A 150 12.68 -8.24 23.66
N TRP A 151 11.62 -7.54 23.24
CA TRP A 151 10.41 -7.38 24.07
C TRP A 151 9.38 -8.49 23.87
N GLN A 152 9.63 -9.41 22.92
CA GLN A 152 8.82 -10.62 22.69
C GLN A 152 7.37 -10.31 22.31
N TYR A 153 7.15 -9.22 21.56
CA TYR A 153 5.84 -8.92 20.99
C TYR A 153 5.53 -9.83 19.81
N ARG A 154 4.25 -10.20 19.69
CA ARG A 154 3.68 -10.91 18.56
C ARG A 154 2.94 -9.91 17.67
N LEU A 155 3.68 -9.40 16.69
CA LEU A 155 3.20 -8.38 15.77
C LEU A 155 2.85 -8.99 14.41
N THR A 156 1.83 -8.44 13.77
CA THR A 156 1.53 -8.68 12.34
C THR A 156 1.51 -7.34 11.63
N THR A 157 2.22 -7.28 10.51
CA THR A 157 2.22 -6.14 9.61
C THR A 157 0.91 -6.15 8.82
N VAL A 158 0.19 -5.03 8.85
CA VAL A 158 -1.00 -4.81 8.02
C VAL A 158 -0.62 -3.80 6.95
N GLN A 159 -0.41 -4.29 5.73
CA GLN A 159 -0.04 -3.46 4.58
C GLN A 159 -1.31 -3.02 3.86
N LEU A 160 -1.67 -1.75 4.01
CA LEU A 160 -2.80 -1.14 3.31
C LEU A 160 -2.35 -0.69 1.92
N VAL A 161 -3.14 -1.07 0.92
CA VAL A 161 -2.99 -0.69 -0.48
C VAL A 161 -4.32 -0.14 -0.96
N ASP A 162 -4.33 1.06 -1.52
CA ASP A 162 -5.56 1.69 -2.00
C ASP A 162 -6.14 0.92 -3.19
N ALA A 163 -7.42 0.53 -3.13
CA ALA A 163 -8.12 -0.16 -4.21
C ALA A 163 -8.09 0.61 -5.54
N HIS A 164 -7.93 1.94 -5.51
CA HIS A 164 -7.75 2.75 -6.72
C HIS A 164 -6.58 2.28 -7.58
N LEU A 165 -5.54 1.67 -7.00
CA LEU A 165 -4.40 1.15 -7.76
C LEU A 165 -4.77 -0.01 -8.69
N CYS A 166 -5.90 -0.69 -8.45
CA CYS A 166 -6.42 -1.74 -9.34
C CYS A 166 -7.00 -1.18 -10.65
N SER A 167 -7.31 0.12 -10.71
CA SER A 167 -7.86 0.77 -11.92
C SER A 167 -6.87 0.80 -13.10
N ASP A 168 -5.58 0.67 -12.83
CA ASP A 168 -4.53 0.67 -13.84
C ASP A 168 -3.57 -0.50 -13.60
N PRO A 169 -3.34 -1.36 -14.60
CA PRO A 169 -2.45 -2.52 -14.49
C PRO A 169 -1.02 -2.19 -14.00
N ALA A 170 -0.46 -1.06 -14.41
CA ALA A 170 0.89 -0.65 -14.03
C ALA A 170 0.96 -0.18 -12.58
N LYS A 171 -0.07 0.55 -12.13
CA LYS A 171 -0.22 0.94 -10.72
C LYS A 171 -0.37 -0.29 -9.83
N TYR A 172 -1.17 -1.28 -10.26
CA TYR A 172 -1.34 -2.52 -9.52
C TYR A 172 -0.03 -3.32 -9.43
N LEU A 173 0.70 -3.49 -10.54
CA LEU A 173 2.02 -4.14 -10.53
C LEU A 173 3.00 -3.44 -9.58
N SER A 174 3.00 -2.10 -9.56
CA SER A 174 3.82 -1.33 -8.64
C SER A 174 3.44 -1.59 -7.17
N ALA A 175 2.14 -1.75 -6.89
CA ALA A 175 1.65 -2.10 -5.55
C ALA A 175 2.06 -3.51 -5.12
N LEU A 176 2.07 -4.48 -6.05
CA LEU A 176 2.55 -5.85 -5.80
C LEU A 176 4.03 -5.86 -5.43
N LEU A 177 4.86 -5.19 -6.25
CA LEU A 177 6.30 -5.08 -5.99
C LEU A 177 6.58 -4.38 -4.65
N LEU A 178 5.83 -3.32 -4.35
CA LEU A 178 5.93 -2.64 -3.07
C LEU A 178 5.58 -3.58 -1.90
N SER A 179 4.46 -4.31 -2.00
CA SER A 179 4.01 -5.22 -0.95
C SER A 179 5.02 -6.34 -0.69
N LEU A 180 5.60 -6.91 -1.75
CA LEU A 180 6.65 -7.92 -1.67
C LEU A 180 7.93 -7.36 -1.05
N SER A 181 8.35 -6.16 -1.47
CA SER A 181 9.52 -5.47 -0.92
C SER A 181 9.36 -5.20 0.59
N THR A 182 8.18 -4.73 1.01
CA THR A 182 7.86 -4.51 2.43
C THR A 182 7.94 -5.81 3.25
N MET A 183 7.43 -6.91 2.70
CA MET A 183 7.46 -8.22 3.38
C MET A 183 8.90 -8.70 3.61
N LEU A 184 9.76 -8.55 2.60
CA LEU A 184 11.18 -8.91 2.69
C LEU A 184 11.93 -8.01 3.67
N HIS A 185 11.63 -6.71 3.70
CA HIS A 185 12.39 -5.74 4.49
C HIS A 185 12.01 -5.73 5.97
N LEU A 186 10.71 -5.87 6.30
CA LEU A 186 10.24 -5.83 7.68
C LEU A 186 10.39 -7.17 8.41
N GLU A 187 10.49 -8.29 7.68
CA GLU A 187 10.68 -9.64 8.25
C GLU A 187 9.63 -10.03 9.31
N LEU A 188 8.39 -9.53 9.16
CA LEU A 188 7.25 -9.85 10.02
C LEU A 188 6.16 -10.60 9.24
N PRO A 189 5.33 -11.40 9.92
CA PRO A 189 4.09 -11.91 9.32
C PRO A 189 3.27 -10.72 8.79
N GLN A 190 2.91 -10.75 7.51
CA GLN A 190 2.26 -9.63 6.83
C GLN A 190 0.92 -10.07 6.23
N VAL A 191 -0.12 -9.28 6.48
CA VAL A 191 -1.42 -9.36 5.83
C VAL A 191 -1.54 -8.15 4.90
N ASN A 192 -1.65 -8.39 3.60
CA ASN A 192 -1.92 -7.31 2.65
C ASN A 192 -3.42 -7.07 2.57
N VAL A 193 -3.79 -5.80 2.45
CA VAL A 193 -5.18 -5.36 2.51
C VAL A 193 -5.42 -4.37 1.38
N LEU A 194 -6.45 -4.63 0.56
CA LEU A 194 -6.99 -3.62 -0.34
C LEU A 194 -7.98 -2.77 0.43
N SER A 195 -7.62 -1.51 0.70
CA SER A 195 -8.46 -0.55 1.41
C SER A 195 -9.38 0.20 0.46
N LYS A 196 -10.44 0.81 1.00
CA LYS A 196 -11.42 1.62 0.25
C LYS A 196 -12.14 0.83 -0.83
N MET A 197 -12.41 -0.45 -0.56
CA MET A 197 -13.13 -1.32 -1.49
C MET A 197 -14.54 -0.82 -1.81
N ASP A 198 -15.14 -0.03 -0.91
CA ASP A 198 -16.40 0.67 -1.12
C ASP A 198 -16.37 1.68 -2.27
N LEU A 199 -15.20 2.22 -2.62
CA LEU A 199 -15.03 3.20 -3.69
C LEU A 199 -14.71 2.56 -5.05
N ILE A 200 -14.53 1.23 -5.11
CA ILE A 200 -14.02 0.56 -6.31
C ILE A 200 -14.93 0.76 -7.53
N GLN A 201 -16.25 0.78 -7.31
CA GLN A 201 -17.24 1.03 -8.35
C GLN A 201 -17.14 2.45 -8.94
N GLN A 202 -16.62 3.41 -8.17
CA GLN A 202 -16.46 4.80 -8.60
C GLN A 202 -15.21 5.00 -9.46
N TYR A 203 -14.27 4.04 -9.43
CA TYR A 203 -13.01 4.13 -10.19
C TYR A 203 -13.13 3.69 -11.65
N GLY A 204 -14.29 3.19 -12.06
CA GLY A 204 -14.58 2.76 -13.43
C GLY A 204 -14.49 1.25 -13.63
N GLU A 205 -14.51 0.83 -14.90
CA GLU A 205 -14.39 -0.59 -15.26
C GLU A 205 -12.96 -1.08 -15.03
N LEU A 206 -12.83 -2.16 -14.27
CA LEU A 206 -11.55 -2.82 -14.03
C LEU A 206 -11.17 -3.69 -15.22
N ALA A 207 -9.86 -3.80 -15.49
CA ALA A 207 -9.35 -4.65 -16.57
C ALA A 207 -9.58 -6.15 -16.30
N PHE A 208 -9.64 -6.54 -15.03
CA PHE A 208 -9.82 -7.92 -14.58
C PHE A 208 -10.91 -8.02 -13.50
N SER A 209 -11.30 -9.25 -13.16
CA SER A 209 -12.19 -9.51 -12.03
C SER A 209 -11.53 -9.11 -10.70
N LEU A 210 -12.32 -8.84 -9.66
CA LEU A 210 -11.77 -8.58 -8.33
C LEU A 210 -10.96 -9.76 -7.79
N ASP A 211 -11.37 -10.98 -8.09
CA ASP A 211 -10.68 -12.20 -7.69
C ASP A 211 -9.23 -12.22 -8.18
N PHE A 212 -8.98 -11.72 -9.40
CA PHE A 212 -7.63 -11.56 -9.93
C PHE A 212 -6.77 -10.63 -9.04
N TYR A 213 -7.29 -9.46 -8.68
CA TYR A 213 -6.55 -8.48 -7.87
C TYR A 213 -6.38 -8.92 -6.41
N LEU A 214 -7.31 -9.72 -5.89
CA LEU A 214 -7.26 -10.23 -4.52
C LEU A 214 -6.31 -11.41 -4.38
N GLN A 215 -6.30 -12.32 -5.34
CA GLN A 215 -5.43 -13.50 -5.32
C GLN A 215 -4.03 -13.20 -5.86
N ALA A 216 -3.86 -12.16 -6.68
CA ALA A 216 -2.61 -11.83 -7.36
C ALA A 216 -2.02 -13.01 -8.16
N GLN A 217 -2.89 -13.75 -8.86
CA GLN A 217 -2.55 -14.90 -9.71
C GLN A 217 -2.92 -14.64 -11.17
N GLY A 218 -2.20 -15.26 -12.11
CA GLY A 218 -2.40 -15.07 -13.55
C GLY A 218 -1.82 -13.75 -14.06
N LEU A 219 -0.82 -13.20 -13.39
CA LEU A 219 -0.19 -11.91 -13.66
C LEU A 219 0.42 -11.81 -15.07
N SER A 220 0.61 -12.93 -15.78
CA SER A 220 0.90 -12.93 -17.22
C SER A 220 -0.11 -12.10 -18.02
N HIS A 221 -1.40 -12.15 -17.66
CA HIS A 221 -2.45 -11.35 -18.31
C HIS A 221 -2.31 -9.85 -18.00
N LEU A 222 -1.73 -9.49 -16.85
CA LEU A 222 -1.43 -8.10 -16.51
C LEU A 222 -0.43 -7.50 -17.50
N ALA A 223 0.60 -8.27 -17.88
CA ALA A 223 1.61 -7.84 -18.85
C ALA A 223 0.99 -7.58 -20.23
N GLU A 224 0.03 -8.40 -20.67
CA GLU A 224 -0.72 -8.20 -21.92
C GLU A 224 -1.57 -6.93 -21.87
N ALA A 225 -2.26 -6.68 -20.76
CA ALA A 225 -3.07 -5.47 -20.59
C ALA A 225 -2.23 -4.18 -20.58
N MET A 226 -0.93 -4.27 -20.29
CA MET A 226 0.00 -3.14 -20.28
C MET A 226 0.61 -2.81 -21.65
N GLU A 227 0.35 -3.58 -22.71
CA GLU A 227 1.03 -3.50 -24.00
C GLU A 227 0.85 -2.14 -24.72
N GLY A 228 -0.14 -1.33 -24.33
CA GLY A 228 -0.35 0.04 -24.83
C GLY A 228 0.22 1.15 -23.93
N SER A 229 0.55 0.86 -22.68
CA SER A 229 0.94 1.88 -21.69
C SER A 229 2.45 2.12 -21.63
N PHE A 230 3.26 1.15 -22.08
CA PHE A 230 4.71 1.24 -22.06
C PHE A 230 5.34 0.94 -23.43
N PRO A 231 6.54 1.50 -23.70
CA PRO A 231 7.31 1.10 -24.87
C PRO A 231 7.55 -0.42 -24.93
N PRO A 232 7.46 -1.05 -26.11
CA PRO A 232 7.55 -2.52 -26.27
C PRO A 232 8.82 -3.15 -25.68
N ARG A 233 9.91 -2.37 -25.56
CA ARG A 233 11.18 -2.81 -24.97
C ARG A 233 11.05 -3.26 -23.50
N PHE A 234 10.03 -2.79 -22.77
CA PHE A 234 9.83 -3.14 -21.37
C PHE A 234 8.93 -4.36 -21.16
N ARG A 235 8.30 -4.88 -22.22
CA ARG A 235 7.37 -6.02 -22.13
C ARG A 235 8.00 -7.22 -21.42
N ARG A 236 9.17 -7.65 -21.89
CA ARG A 236 9.89 -8.79 -21.30
C ARG A 236 10.22 -8.55 -19.83
N MET A 237 10.60 -7.33 -19.46
CA MET A 237 10.87 -7.00 -18.06
C MET A 237 9.61 -7.12 -17.20
N THR A 238 8.46 -6.65 -17.70
CA THR A 238 7.18 -6.77 -17.02
C THR A 238 6.77 -8.24 -16.83
N GLU A 239 6.93 -9.07 -17.85
CA GLU A 239 6.64 -10.52 -17.81
C GLU A 239 7.48 -11.21 -16.72
N GLU A 240 8.81 -10.95 -16.70
CA GLU A 240 9.72 -11.55 -15.71
C GLU A 240 9.44 -11.04 -14.28
N LEU A 241 9.02 -9.77 -14.13
CA LEU A 241 8.59 -9.25 -12.83
C LEU A 241 7.31 -9.93 -12.34
N CYS A 242 6.36 -10.20 -13.23
CA CYS A 242 5.14 -10.92 -12.90
C CYS A 242 5.46 -12.36 -12.47
N GLU A 243 6.33 -13.05 -13.20
CA GLU A 243 6.79 -14.41 -12.87
C GLU A 243 7.43 -14.44 -11.47
N VAL A 244 8.33 -13.51 -11.17
CA VAL A 244 8.97 -13.43 -9.84
C VAL A 244 7.94 -13.23 -8.71
N ILE A 245 6.90 -12.43 -8.95
CA ILE A 245 5.84 -12.19 -7.96
C ILE A 245 5.02 -13.47 -7.73
N GLU A 246 4.63 -14.14 -8.82
CA GLU A 246 3.85 -15.38 -8.75
C GLU A 246 4.63 -16.52 -8.10
N ASP A 247 5.91 -16.67 -8.45
CA ASP A 247 6.81 -17.68 -7.89
C ASP A 247 6.97 -17.53 -6.38
N PHE A 248 6.93 -16.30 -5.87
CA PHE A 248 6.95 -16.06 -4.43
C PHE A 248 5.69 -16.63 -3.76
N GLY A 249 4.53 -16.53 -4.42
CA GLY A 249 3.27 -17.16 -3.99
C GLY A 249 2.73 -16.69 -2.63
N LEU A 250 3.27 -15.61 -2.06
CA LEU A 250 2.87 -15.08 -0.75
C LEU A 250 1.92 -13.89 -0.83
N LEU A 251 1.76 -13.28 -2.01
CA LEU A 251 0.88 -12.13 -2.16
C LEU A 251 -0.56 -12.61 -2.32
N SER A 252 -1.37 -12.22 -1.35
CA SER A 252 -2.84 -12.18 -1.45
C SER A 252 -3.31 -10.97 -0.66
N PHE A 253 -4.47 -10.45 -1.04
CA PHE A 253 -5.07 -9.27 -0.42
C PHE A 253 -6.40 -9.62 0.23
N GLN A 254 -6.61 -9.05 1.42
CA GLN A 254 -7.89 -9.04 2.11
C GLN A 254 -8.64 -7.76 1.73
N PRO A 255 -9.89 -7.85 1.26
CA PRO A 255 -10.69 -6.66 0.97
C PRO A 255 -11.10 -5.97 2.28
N LEU A 256 -11.04 -4.64 2.29
CA LEU A 256 -11.43 -3.83 3.45
C LEU A 256 -12.21 -2.59 3.03
N ALA A 257 -13.40 -2.46 3.61
CA ALA A 257 -14.10 -1.20 3.78
C ALA A 257 -14.26 -0.97 5.28
N ILE A 258 -13.59 0.05 5.84
CA ILE A 258 -13.48 0.22 7.30
C ILE A 258 -14.84 0.41 7.99
N GLU A 259 -15.83 0.91 7.25
CA GLU A 259 -17.21 1.07 7.71
C GLU A 259 -18.01 -0.24 7.69
N ASP A 260 -17.60 -1.23 6.88
CA ASP A 260 -18.25 -2.54 6.83
C ASP A 260 -17.71 -3.46 7.92
N ARG A 261 -18.57 -3.71 8.91
CA ARG A 261 -18.32 -4.58 10.06
C ARG A 261 -17.87 -5.99 9.66
N ASP A 262 -18.40 -6.56 8.59
CA ASP A 262 -18.08 -7.93 8.21
C ASP A 262 -16.67 -8.01 7.58
N SER A 263 -16.29 -7.04 6.75
CA SER A 263 -14.91 -6.93 6.25
C SER A 263 -13.88 -6.78 7.36
N VAL A 264 -14.16 -5.90 8.33
CA VAL A 264 -13.27 -5.69 9.49
C VAL A 264 -13.18 -6.96 10.33
N ARG A 265 -14.29 -7.66 10.56
CA ARG A 265 -14.30 -8.93 11.30
C ARG A 265 -13.40 -9.98 10.64
N HIS A 266 -13.51 -10.14 9.32
CA HIS A 266 -12.73 -11.12 8.58
C HIS A 266 -11.23 -10.78 8.62
N LEU A 267 -10.90 -9.50 8.42
CA LEU A 267 -9.53 -9.02 8.51
C LEU A 267 -8.93 -9.26 9.91
N VAL A 268 -9.67 -8.97 10.99
CA VAL A 268 -9.24 -9.25 12.36
C VAL A 268 -8.94 -10.73 12.57
N ALA A 269 -9.75 -11.62 12.03
CA ALA A 269 -9.50 -13.05 12.16
C ALA A 269 -8.23 -13.51 11.41
N SER A 270 -7.99 -12.98 10.20
CA SER A 270 -6.77 -13.24 9.44
C SER A 270 -5.53 -12.72 10.19
N ILE A 271 -5.62 -11.53 10.80
CA ILE A 271 -4.55 -10.94 11.62
C ILE A 271 -4.31 -11.77 12.89
N ASP A 272 -5.37 -12.16 13.60
CA ASP A 272 -5.26 -12.94 14.84
C ASP A 272 -4.68 -14.34 14.59
N LYS A 273 -4.95 -14.91 13.42
CA LYS A 273 -4.33 -16.16 12.97
C LYS A 273 -2.84 -15.96 12.71
N SER A 274 -2.48 -14.84 12.08
CA SER A 274 -1.09 -14.49 11.73
C SER A 274 -0.22 -14.23 12.98
N ASN A 275 -0.69 -13.42 13.94
CA ASN A 275 0.04 -13.15 15.18
C ASN A 275 -0.13 -14.26 16.25
N GLY A 276 -1.01 -15.23 16.00
CA GLY A 276 -1.31 -16.34 16.91
C GLY A 276 -2.14 -15.97 18.14
N PHE A 277 -2.83 -14.82 18.14
CA PHE A 277 -3.77 -14.41 19.17
C PHE A 277 -4.91 -15.44 19.34
N VAL A 278 -5.37 -16.08 18.24
CA VAL A 278 -6.39 -17.15 18.28
C VAL A 278 -6.00 -18.28 19.24
N PHE A 279 -4.71 -18.63 19.32
CA PHE A 279 -4.24 -19.73 20.16
C PHE A 279 -4.09 -19.36 21.63
N ALA A 280 -3.99 -18.07 21.95
CA ALA A 280 -3.84 -17.58 23.32
C ALA A 280 -5.09 -17.88 24.17
N GLY A 281 -6.28 -17.79 23.56
CA GLY A 281 -7.55 -18.13 24.20
C GLY A 281 -7.70 -19.62 24.46
N LEU A 282 -7.24 -20.47 23.52
CA LEU A 282 -7.28 -21.94 23.66
C LEU A 282 -6.39 -22.44 24.80
N ALA A 283 -5.28 -21.76 25.07
CA ALA A 283 -4.37 -22.10 26.16
C ALA A 283 -4.90 -21.70 27.55
N LYS A 284 -5.82 -20.72 27.64
CA LYS A 284 -6.27 -20.14 28.91
C LYS A 284 -7.59 -20.70 29.47
N ALA A 285 -8.47 -21.32 28.67
CA ALA A 285 -9.70 -21.95 29.21
C ALA A 285 -10.36 -22.95 28.25
N GLY A 286 -10.95 -24.01 28.82
CA GLY A 286 -11.91 -24.92 28.16
C GLY A 286 -13.27 -24.29 27.80
N GLN A 287 -13.33 -22.96 27.69
CA GLN A 287 -14.44 -22.19 27.11
C GLN A 287 -13.83 -21.02 26.31
N PRO A 288 -14.25 -20.79 25.05
CA PRO A 288 -13.77 -19.65 24.29
C PRO A 288 -14.21 -18.35 24.99
N ALA A 289 -13.27 -17.44 25.23
CA ALA A 289 -13.59 -16.09 25.68
C ALA A 289 -14.61 -15.44 24.71
N PRO A 290 -15.47 -14.50 25.14
CA PRO A 290 -16.34 -13.76 24.23
C PRO A 290 -15.56 -13.08 23.08
N GLU A 291 -14.28 -12.76 23.32
CA GLU A 291 -13.31 -12.27 22.34
C GLU A 291 -13.03 -13.24 21.17
N MET A 292 -13.32 -14.54 21.35
CA MET A 292 -13.22 -15.63 20.36
C MET A 292 -14.54 -15.92 19.64
N GLN A 293 -15.69 -15.35 20.02
CA GLN A 293 -16.93 -15.54 19.24
C GLN A 293 -16.79 -15.03 17.80
N TYR A 294 -15.93 -14.03 17.60
CA TYR A 294 -15.64 -13.48 16.27
C TYR A 294 -14.67 -14.31 15.44
N SER A 295 -13.84 -15.17 16.05
CA SER A 295 -12.89 -16.05 15.36
C SER A 295 -13.39 -17.50 15.23
N ALA A 296 -14.17 -17.99 16.20
CA ALA A 296 -14.68 -19.36 16.23
C ALA A 296 -15.81 -19.63 15.23
N GLY A 297 -16.46 -18.58 14.70
CA GLY A 297 -17.46 -18.69 13.62
C GLY A 297 -16.88 -18.97 12.23
N LEU A 298 -15.56 -19.08 12.08
CA LEU A 298 -14.86 -19.19 10.78
C LEU A 298 -14.44 -20.63 10.42
N THR A 299 -15.12 -21.63 10.99
CA THR A 299 -15.05 -22.99 10.43
C THR A 299 -16.02 -23.20 9.27
N GLU A 300 -16.87 -22.20 8.97
CA GLU A 300 -17.72 -22.20 7.77
C GLU A 300 -17.04 -21.38 6.65
N ASP A 301 -16.96 -22.06 5.51
CA ASP A 301 -16.26 -21.78 4.26
C ASP A 301 -15.93 -20.32 3.92
N SER A 302 -14.62 -20.04 3.76
CA SER A 302 -14.13 -18.78 3.18
C SER A 302 -14.76 -18.47 1.81
N SER A 303 -15.23 -19.47 1.05
CA SER A 303 -15.87 -19.27 -0.26
C SER A 303 -17.20 -18.52 -0.18
N ASP A 304 -18.03 -18.82 0.83
CA ASP A 304 -19.38 -18.25 0.94
C ASP A 304 -19.35 -16.76 1.27
N LEU A 305 -18.27 -16.31 1.90
CA LEU A 305 -18.04 -14.91 2.24
C LEU A 305 -17.46 -14.13 1.05
N TRP A 306 -16.63 -14.77 0.22
CA TRP A 306 -16.23 -14.23 -1.09
C TRP A 306 -17.46 -14.01 -1.97
N ASP A 307 -18.39 -14.96 -2.01
CA ASP A 307 -19.67 -14.79 -2.69
C ASP A 307 -20.49 -13.62 -2.14
N GLN A 308 -20.56 -13.46 -0.82
CA GLN A 308 -21.28 -12.33 -0.21
C GLN A 308 -20.63 -10.96 -0.46
N MET A 309 -19.30 -10.87 -0.46
CA MET A 309 -18.61 -9.63 -0.80
C MET A 309 -18.67 -9.33 -2.30
N ARG A 310 -18.60 -10.37 -3.15
CA ARG A 310 -18.92 -10.26 -4.57
C ARG A 310 -20.33 -9.70 -4.74
N GLU A 311 -21.34 -10.27 -4.11
CA GLU A 311 -22.73 -9.77 -4.22
C GLU A 311 -22.91 -8.34 -3.69
N ARG A 312 -22.19 -7.93 -2.63
CA ARG A 312 -22.32 -6.57 -2.06
C ARG A 312 -21.61 -5.48 -2.86
N TYR A 313 -20.44 -5.78 -3.43
CA TYR A 313 -19.62 -4.80 -4.13
C TYR A 313 -19.59 -4.99 -5.65
N ILE A 314 -20.15 -6.07 -6.16
CA ILE A 314 -20.35 -6.37 -7.58
C ILE A 314 -21.86 -6.53 -7.80
N ASP A 315 -22.58 -5.41 -7.95
CA ASP A 315 -23.95 -5.49 -8.45
C ASP A 315 -23.94 -5.60 -9.99
N ARG A 316 -24.93 -6.33 -10.50
CA ARG A 316 -25.08 -6.86 -11.87
C ARG A 316 -24.80 -5.80 -12.95
N ASP A 317 -24.03 -6.16 -13.97
CA ASP A 317 -23.75 -5.41 -15.23
C ASP A 317 -22.35 -4.81 -15.40
N LEU A 318 -21.33 -5.24 -14.63
CA LEU A 318 -19.96 -5.19 -15.17
C LEU A 318 -19.82 -6.30 -16.22
N GLN A 319 -20.17 -5.96 -17.45
CA GLN A 319 -19.79 -6.74 -18.62
C GLN A 319 -18.26 -6.77 -18.67
N VAL A 320 -17.67 -7.80 -18.06
CA VAL A 320 -16.35 -8.26 -18.48
C VAL A 320 -16.55 -8.68 -19.93
N GLN A 321 -16.29 -7.78 -20.88
CA GLN A 321 -15.98 -8.21 -22.23
C GLN A 321 -14.69 -8.99 -22.11
N GLU A 322 -14.81 -10.32 -21.96
CA GLU A 322 -13.75 -11.23 -22.30
C GLU A 322 -13.28 -10.82 -23.71
N ARG A 323 -12.14 -10.13 -23.79
CA ARG A 323 -11.46 -9.96 -25.06
C ARG A 323 -11.10 -11.37 -25.49
N GLN A 324 -11.86 -11.91 -26.44
CA GLN A 324 -11.56 -13.20 -27.05
C GLN A 324 -10.07 -13.22 -27.40
N PRO A 325 -9.31 -14.25 -26.99
CA PRO A 325 -7.95 -14.38 -27.46
C PRO A 325 -8.00 -14.39 -28.99
N CYS A 326 -7.23 -13.50 -29.60
CA CYS A 326 -7.14 -13.40 -31.05
C CYS A 326 -6.50 -14.69 -31.55
N VAL A 327 -7.33 -15.70 -31.86
CA VAL A 327 -6.88 -16.95 -32.46
C VAL A 327 -6.37 -16.58 -33.84
N VAL A 328 -5.06 -16.42 -33.96
CA VAL A 328 -4.37 -16.30 -35.24
C VAL A 328 -4.60 -17.64 -35.95
N GLY A 329 -5.69 -17.69 -36.72
CA GLY A 329 -6.02 -18.83 -37.56
C GLY A 329 -4.92 -19.00 -38.59
N LEU A 330 -4.10 -20.03 -38.40
CA LEU A 330 -3.32 -20.64 -39.46
C LEU A 330 -4.28 -21.14 -40.54
N GLN A 331 -4.63 -20.29 -41.50
CA GLN A 331 -5.29 -20.69 -42.73
C GLN A 331 -4.25 -20.79 -43.83
N GLN A 332 -4.13 -22.02 -44.31
CA GLN A 332 -3.26 -22.53 -45.34
C GLN A 332 -3.42 -21.73 -46.65
N GLU A 333 -2.29 -21.40 -47.29
CA GLU A 333 -2.27 -20.85 -48.64
C GLU A 333 -2.92 -21.83 -49.64
N PRO A 334 -3.76 -21.37 -50.57
CA PRO A 334 -3.98 -22.05 -51.83
C PRO A 334 -3.16 -21.38 -52.93
N GLN A 335 -2.28 -22.16 -53.55
CA GLN A 335 -1.66 -21.86 -54.83
C GLN A 335 -2.73 -21.85 -55.94
N ALA A 336 -2.80 -20.79 -56.74
CA ALA A 336 -3.39 -20.86 -58.08
C ALA A 336 -2.79 -19.78 -58.99
N GLY A 337 -2.27 -20.23 -60.13
CA GLY A 337 -1.58 -19.40 -61.12
C GLY A 337 -2.49 -18.68 -62.12
N ALA A 338 -1.83 -17.75 -62.82
CA ALA A 338 -2.09 -17.17 -64.14
C ALA A 338 -3.53 -17.12 -64.68
N ALA A 339 -4.09 -15.91 -64.74
CA ALA A 339 -4.86 -15.43 -65.89
C ALA A 339 -4.88 -13.88 -65.92
N GLU A 340 -4.88 -13.35 -67.14
CA GLU A 340 -4.61 -11.99 -67.58
C GLU A 340 -5.87 -11.08 -67.60
N VAL A 341 -5.63 -9.75 -67.59
CA VAL A 341 -6.42 -8.64 -68.23
C VAL A 341 -7.64 -8.06 -67.46
N GLN A 342 -7.53 -6.80 -66.96
CA GLN A 342 -7.98 -5.52 -67.59
C GLN A 342 -8.10 -4.37 -66.54
N GLU A 343 -7.41 -3.24 -66.77
CA GLU A 343 -7.53 -1.98 -66.00
C GLU A 343 -8.81 -1.19 -66.37
N PRO A 344 -9.32 -0.35 -65.46
CA PRO A 344 -9.96 0.90 -65.85
C PRO A 344 -9.17 2.11 -65.31
N GLN A 345 -8.56 2.83 -66.25
CA GLN A 345 -8.02 4.18 -66.11
C GLN A 345 -9.16 5.19 -65.90
N GLN A 346 -9.29 5.79 -64.72
CA GLN A 346 -9.98 7.08 -64.52
C GLN A 346 -9.88 7.57 -63.05
N ALA A 347 -8.69 7.99 -62.60
CA ALA A 347 -8.55 8.76 -61.35
C ALA A 347 -7.23 9.57 -61.23
N LYS A 348 -6.60 9.94 -62.36
CA LYS A 348 -5.32 10.69 -62.38
C LYS A 348 -5.30 11.91 -63.31
N GLN A 349 -6.42 12.59 -63.44
CA GLN A 349 -6.49 13.92 -64.06
C GLN A 349 -7.28 14.86 -63.15
N GLN A 350 -6.61 15.41 -62.14
CA GLN A 350 -7.04 16.66 -61.46
C GLN A 350 -6.01 17.28 -60.50
N ALA A 351 -4.80 16.72 -60.35
CA ALA A 351 -3.78 17.24 -59.42
C ALA A 351 -2.56 17.90 -60.10
N GLN A 352 -2.71 18.43 -61.30
CA GLN A 352 -1.65 19.20 -61.97
C GLN A 352 -2.26 20.40 -62.70
N GLN A 353 -2.43 21.51 -61.98
CA GLN A 353 -2.46 22.89 -62.50
C GLN A 353 -2.72 23.84 -61.33
N ALA A 354 -1.64 24.46 -60.80
CA ALA A 354 -1.59 25.84 -60.27
C ALA A 354 -0.47 26.02 -59.22
N GLN A 355 0.74 26.28 -59.71
CA GLN A 355 1.69 27.28 -59.18
C GLN A 355 2.11 28.10 -60.42
N PRO A 356 2.42 29.42 -60.33
CA PRO A 356 3.44 30.01 -59.45
C PRO A 356 2.99 31.39 -58.88
N THR A 357 3.70 32.22 -58.11
CA THR A 357 5.12 32.61 -58.08
C THR A 357 5.34 33.58 -56.90
N LEU A 358 6.61 33.82 -56.55
CA LEU A 358 7.22 35.04 -55.99
C LEU A 358 7.45 35.13 -54.48
N ASP A 359 8.68 34.71 -54.13
CA ASP A 359 9.63 35.50 -53.35
C ASP A 359 9.38 37.02 -53.44
N GLN A 360 8.97 37.62 -52.32
CA GLN A 360 9.41 38.92 -51.83
C GLN A 360 8.84 39.11 -50.42
N GLN A 361 9.63 39.74 -49.55
CA GLN A 361 9.34 40.03 -48.14
C GLN A 361 9.75 38.95 -47.14
N GLN A 362 11.05 38.63 -47.16
CA GLN A 362 11.81 38.72 -45.91
C GLN A 362 11.70 40.16 -45.39
N GLN A 363 10.91 40.37 -44.34
CA GLN A 363 11.20 41.33 -43.28
C GLN A 363 10.14 41.18 -42.17
N HIS A 364 10.64 41.06 -40.94
CA HIS A 364 9.92 41.03 -39.66
C HIS A 364 9.32 39.68 -39.23
N GLN A 365 10.08 38.92 -38.43
CA GLN A 365 9.85 38.80 -36.98
C GLN A 365 10.84 37.79 -36.38
N GLN A 366 11.70 38.27 -35.50
CA GLN A 366 12.47 37.48 -34.53
C GLN A 366 12.08 37.94 -33.11
N PRO A 367 12.40 37.15 -32.07
CA PRO A 367 11.49 36.88 -30.96
C PRO A 367 11.61 37.88 -29.80
N ALA A 368 10.54 37.97 -29.00
CA ALA A 368 10.44 38.81 -27.82
C ALA A 368 11.42 38.36 -26.71
N THR A 369 12.27 39.28 -26.29
CA THR A 369 13.15 39.18 -25.12
C THR A 369 12.65 40.09 -23.98
N ALA A 370 12.49 39.51 -22.81
CA ALA A 370 13.00 39.98 -21.51
C ALA A 370 12.69 41.40 -20.96
N GLU A 371 11.71 42.17 -21.46
CA GLU A 371 11.41 43.51 -20.91
C GLU A 371 10.01 43.71 -20.27
N GLU A 372 9.21 42.66 -20.09
CA GLU A 372 7.88 42.80 -19.45
C GLU A 372 7.83 42.45 -17.95
N MET A 373 8.97 42.17 -17.31
CA MET A 373 9.02 41.77 -15.89
C MET A 373 9.62 42.82 -14.95
N GLN A 374 9.64 44.10 -15.34
CA GLN A 374 10.19 45.18 -14.49
C GLN A 374 9.29 46.42 -14.36
N GLN A 375 7.98 46.28 -14.60
CA GLN A 375 6.99 47.35 -14.39
C GLN A 375 5.85 47.01 -13.42
N GLN A 376 6.00 45.97 -12.59
CA GLN A 376 5.04 45.63 -11.53
C GLN A 376 5.60 45.75 -10.09
N GLN A 377 6.68 46.52 -9.88
CA GLN A 377 7.23 46.81 -8.54
C GLN A 377 7.26 48.30 -8.15
N ARG A 378 6.50 49.17 -8.81
CA ARG A 378 6.30 50.55 -8.36
C ARG A 378 4.83 50.94 -8.45
N GLY A 379 4.05 50.58 -7.43
CA GLY A 379 2.65 51.00 -7.39
C GLY A 379 1.78 50.34 -6.31
N ALA A 380 2.30 50.14 -5.09
CA ALA A 380 1.46 49.87 -3.92
C ALA A 380 2.24 50.23 -2.64
N GLY A 381 2.44 51.54 -2.47
CA GLY A 381 2.89 52.13 -1.21
C GLY A 381 2.06 53.38 -0.98
N LEU A 382 0.96 53.22 -0.24
CA LEU A 382 0.30 54.19 0.63
C LEU A 382 -0.84 53.49 1.37
#